data_AF-A0AAU7Z3B3-F1
#
_entry.id   AF-A0AAU7Z3B3-F1
#
_cell.length_a   1.000
_cell.length_b   1.000
_cell.length_c   1.000
_cell.angle_alpha   90.00
_cell.angle_beta   90.00
_cell.angle_gamma   90.00
#
_symmetry.space_group_name_H-M   'P 1'
#
loop_
_entity.id
_entity.type
_entity.pdbx_description
1 polymer ?
#
loop_
_entity_poly.entity_id
_entity_poly.type
_entity_poly.pdbx_seq_one_letter_code
_entity_poly.pdbx_strand_id
1 'polypeptide(L)'
;MEYPICRHIKTNGLQCHAPALTGGDYCYFHNRLHVRHAQFRPNDISRPYFTAGRDLELCALEDREAVQFALSVVINALATNRIDTKRATALLYGLQLASSNAVRLNNTPETPDVVRAVESSNDGLDLAEPGAIMEVFTRLELEQSTSS
;
A
#
# COMPACT_ATOMS: atom_id res chain seq x y z
N MET A 1 -11.04 -20.14 -14.16
CA MET A 1 -11.49 -20.26 -12.75
C MET A 1 -11.50 -18.87 -12.16
N GLU A 2 -12.58 -18.48 -11.51
CA GLU A 2 -12.76 -17.11 -10.99
C GLU A 2 -12.34 -17.04 -9.52
N TYR A 3 -11.62 -15.98 -9.18
CA TYR A 3 -11.22 -15.71 -7.80
C TYR A 3 -11.49 -14.24 -7.45
N PRO A 4 -11.91 -13.96 -6.21
CA PRO A 4 -11.98 -12.58 -5.73
C PRO A 4 -10.58 -11.96 -5.71
N ILE A 5 -10.49 -10.68 -6.07
CA ILE A 5 -9.23 -9.94 -6.04
C ILE A 5 -9.04 -9.19 -4.72
N CYS A 6 -7.78 -8.93 -4.39
CA CYS A 6 -7.39 -8.11 -3.26
C CYS A 6 -8.02 -6.71 -3.35
N ARG A 7 -8.69 -6.28 -2.28
CA ARG A 7 -9.37 -4.99 -2.15
C ARG A 7 -8.47 -3.86 -1.66
N HIS A 8 -7.18 -4.14 -1.42
CA HIS A 8 -6.25 -3.09 -1.02
C HIS A 8 -6.04 -2.07 -2.15
N ILE A 9 -6.18 -0.80 -1.77
CA ILE A 9 -5.88 0.36 -2.62
C ILE A 9 -4.48 0.86 -2.28
N LYS A 10 -3.60 0.84 -3.27
CA LYS A 10 -2.23 1.37 -3.19
C LYS A 10 -2.26 2.89 -3.06
N THR A 11 -1.13 3.50 -2.70
CA THR A 11 -1.07 4.97 -2.53
C THR A 11 -1.28 5.71 -3.84
N ASN A 12 -0.95 5.07 -4.97
CA ASN A 12 -1.24 5.59 -6.30
C ASN A 12 -2.72 5.51 -6.72
N GLY A 13 -3.62 4.99 -5.87
CA GLY A 13 -5.05 4.86 -6.15
C GLY A 13 -5.45 3.62 -6.96
N LEU A 14 -4.50 2.72 -7.24
CA LEU A 14 -4.78 1.45 -7.93
C LEU A 14 -5.15 0.35 -6.97
N GLN A 15 -6.04 -0.54 -7.39
CA GLN A 15 -6.30 -1.78 -6.68
C GLN A 15 -5.15 -2.78 -6.92
N CYS A 16 -4.84 -3.62 -5.94
CA CYS A 16 -3.73 -4.57 -6.04
C CYS A 16 -3.88 -5.63 -7.15
N HIS A 17 -5.11 -6.06 -7.45
CA HIS A 17 -5.47 -7.08 -8.46
C HIS A 17 -4.89 -8.50 -8.24
N ALA A 18 -4.07 -8.72 -7.21
CA ALA A 18 -3.64 -10.06 -6.82
C ALA A 18 -4.82 -10.87 -6.26
N PRO A 19 -4.85 -12.22 -6.42
CA PRO A 19 -5.89 -13.06 -5.82
C PRO A 19 -5.97 -12.85 -4.31
N ALA A 20 -7.18 -12.68 -3.80
CA ALA A 20 -7.42 -12.63 -2.36
C ALA A 20 -7.26 -14.02 -1.73
N LEU A 21 -6.90 -14.06 -0.44
CA LEU A 21 -6.97 -15.28 0.35
C LEU A 21 -8.42 -15.77 0.43
N THR A 22 -8.63 -17.09 0.52
CA THR A 22 -9.97 -17.68 0.61
C THR A 22 -10.74 -17.07 1.77
N GLY A 23 -11.86 -16.40 1.47
CA GLY A 23 -12.74 -15.74 2.45
C GLY A 23 -12.20 -14.45 3.06
N GLY A 24 -11.11 -13.87 2.53
CA GLY A 24 -10.56 -12.60 3.01
C GLY A 24 -10.58 -11.50 1.96
N ASP A 25 -10.37 -10.25 2.40
CA ASP A 25 -10.36 -9.06 1.53
C ASP A 25 -9.01 -8.81 0.84
N TYR A 26 -7.95 -9.47 1.30
CA TYR A 26 -6.58 -9.16 0.89
C TYR A 26 -5.84 -10.36 0.29
N CYS A 27 -4.89 -10.09 -0.59
CA CYS A 27 -3.88 -11.07 -0.99
C CYS A 27 -2.94 -11.37 0.17
N TYR A 28 -2.11 -12.42 0.02
CA TYR A 28 -1.14 -12.82 1.04
C TYR A 28 -0.22 -11.67 1.49
N PHE A 29 0.27 -10.86 0.54
CA PHE A 29 1.14 -9.72 0.83
C PHE A 29 0.43 -8.65 1.66
N HIS A 30 -0.72 -8.16 1.18
CA HIS A 30 -1.45 -7.07 1.85
C HIS A 30 -2.05 -7.47 3.18
N ASN A 31 -2.48 -8.72 3.34
CA ASN A 31 -2.91 -9.23 4.63
C ASN A 31 -1.78 -9.10 5.67
N ARG A 32 -0.56 -9.55 5.33
CA ARG A 32 0.60 -9.43 6.23
C ARG A 32 1.07 -7.98 6.40
N LEU A 33 0.97 -7.16 5.36
CA LEU A 33 1.35 -5.76 5.41
C LEU A 33 0.49 -5.02 6.44
N HIS A 34 -0.83 -5.16 6.37
CA HIS A 34 -1.74 -4.50 7.31
C HIS A 34 -1.53 -4.98 8.74
N VAL A 35 -1.40 -6.30 8.97
CA VAL A 35 -1.11 -6.84 10.31
C VAL A 35 0.18 -6.25 10.89
N ARG A 36 1.24 -6.11 10.08
CA ARG A 36 2.52 -5.54 10.54
C ARG A 36 2.47 -4.02 10.72
N HIS A 37 1.69 -3.31 9.92
CA HIS A 37 1.57 -1.85 9.99
C HIS A 37 0.59 -1.38 11.07
N ALA A 38 -0.36 -2.22 11.48
CA ALA A 38 -1.34 -1.89 12.52
C ALA A 38 -0.69 -1.44 13.84
N GLN A 39 0.46 -2.01 14.21
CA GLN A 39 1.19 -1.63 15.43
C GLN A 39 1.84 -0.24 15.38
N PHE A 40 2.04 0.33 14.18
CA PHE A 40 2.65 1.64 13.98
C PHE A 40 1.63 2.73 13.68
N ARG A 41 0.38 2.33 13.37
CA ARG A 41 -0.72 3.27 13.14
C ARG A 41 -1.34 3.66 14.47
N PRO A 42 -1.68 4.95 14.67
CA PRO A 42 -2.43 5.35 15.84
C PRO A 42 -3.82 4.72 15.78
N ASN A 43 -4.24 4.10 16.88
CA ASN A 43 -5.62 3.63 17.07
C ASN A 43 -6.34 4.56 18.05
N ASP A 44 -7.63 4.35 18.31
CA ASP A 44 -8.41 5.21 19.20
C ASP A 44 -7.80 5.41 20.59
N ILE A 45 -7.04 4.41 21.07
CA ILE A 45 -6.36 4.45 22.36
C ILE A 45 -5.04 5.24 22.30
N SER A 46 -4.26 5.09 21.23
CA SER A 46 -2.95 5.74 21.09
C SER A 46 -3.01 7.12 20.42
N ARG A 47 -4.07 7.43 19.67
CA ARG A 47 -4.27 8.72 18.99
C ARG A 47 -4.15 9.93 19.92
N PRO A 48 -4.69 9.93 21.15
CA PRO A 48 -4.54 11.06 22.07
C PRO A 48 -3.09 11.33 22.48
N TYR A 49 -2.23 10.30 22.43
CA TYR A 49 -0.81 10.41 22.77
C TYR A 49 0.07 10.73 21.56
N PHE A 50 -0.50 10.67 20.35
CA PHE A 50 0.21 10.92 19.10
C PHE A 50 0.46 12.42 18.91
N THR A 51 1.72 12.83 18.96
CA THR A 51 2.11 14.22 18.79
C THR A 51 2.47 14.49 17.33
N ALA A 52 1.58 15.17 16.61
CA ALA A 52 1.78 15.50 15.20
C ALA A 52 3.16 16.13 14.94
N GLY A 53 3.89 15.54 13.99
CA GLY A 53 5.24 15.97 13.58
C GLY A 53 6.38 15.37 14.41
N ARG A 54 6.17 15.05 15.70
CA ARG A 54 7.14 14.27 16.49
C ARG A 54 7.00 12.78 16.17
N ASP A 55 5.75 12.33 16.19
CA ASP A 55 5.35 11.00 15.76
C ASP A 55 4.98 11.10 14.29
N LEU A 56 5.62 10.27 13.47
CA LEU A 56 5.45 10.30 12.03
C LEU A 56 4.56 9.13 11.64
N GLU A 57 3.40 9.46 11.09
CA GLU A 57 2.50 8.48 10.49
C GLU A 57 2.94 8.28 9.04
N LEU A 58 3.62 7.15 8.79
CA LEU A 58 4.08 6.79 7.45
C LEU A 58 3.20 5.66 6.90
N CYS A 59 2.82 5.79 5.63
CA CYS A 59 2.17 4.72 4.88
C CYS A 59 3.15 3.55 4.62
N ALA A 60 2.61 2.43 4.15
CA ALA A 60 3.44 1.33 3.68
C ALA A 60 4.16 1.74 2.38
N LEU A 61 5.47 1.52 2.32
CA LEU A 61 6.33 1.95 1.20
C LEU A 61 6.29 0.93 0.05
N GLU A 62 5.10 0.67 -0.48
CA GLU A 62 4.85 -0.38 -1.47
C GLU A 62 4.81 0.10 -2.93
N ASP A 63 4.82 1.41 -3.15
CA ASP A 63 4.89 2.04 -4.46
C ASP A 63 5.70 3.36 -4.40
N ARG A 64 5.87 4.02 -5.55
CA ARG A 64 6.70 5.23 -5.64
C ARG A 64 6.01 6.43 -4.99
N GLU A 65 4.69 6.49 -5.11
CA GLU A 65 3.82 7.53 -4.58
C GLU A 65 3.81 7.50 -3.03
N ALA A 66 3.82 6.31 -2.43
CA ALA A 66 3.97 6.06 -1.01
C ALA A 66 5.32 6.55 -0.48
N VAL A 67 6.41 6.25 -1.21
CA VAL A 67 7.74 6.77 -0.89
C VAL A 67 7.77 8.29 -0.98
N GLN A 68 7.15 8.87 -2.01
CA GLN A 68 7.07 10.32 -2.18
C GLN A 68 6.25 10.99 -1.08
N PHE A 69 5.15 10.37 -0.66
CA PHE A 69 4.34 10.85 0.45
C PHE A 69 5.12 10.80 1.78
N ALA A 70 5.82 9.70 2.04
CA ALA A 70 6.67 9.56 3.23
C ALA A 70 7.83 10.58 3.25
N LEU A 71 8.45 10.86 2.10
CA LEU A 71 9.45 11.93 1.96
C LEU A 71 8.86 13.28 2.35
N SER A 72 7.66 13.61 1.86
CA SER A 72 6.97 14.86 2.22
C SER A 72 6.75 14.98 3.72
N VAL A 73 6.29 13.91 4.39
CA VAL A 73 6.09 13.89 5.85
C VAL A 73 7.40 14.17 6.60
N VAL A 74 8.49 13.48 6.24
CA VAL A 74 9.79 13.65 6.90
C VAL A 74 10.36 15.05 6.69
N ILE A 75 10.29 15.58 5.46
CA ILE A 75 10.80 16.91 5.12
C ILE A 75 10.03 18.00 5.88
N ASN A 76 8.70 17.93 5.92
CA ASN A 76 7.89 18.90 6.66
C ASN A 76 8.15 18.83 8.17
N ALA A 77 8.31 17.63 8.74
CA ALA A 77 8.65 17.46 10.14
C ALA A 77 10.02 18.06 10.47
N LEU A 78 11.02 17.90 9.60
CA LEU A 78 12.34 18.52 9.76
C LEU A 78 12.26 20.05 9.62
N ALA A 79 11.58 20.54 8.58
CA ALA A 79 11.44 21.97 8.31
C ALA A 79 10.71 22.74 9.43
N THR A 80 9.81 22.06 10.13
CA THR A 80 9.06 22.61 11.29
C THR A 80 9.72 22.30 12.64
N ASN A 81 10.96 21.81 12.63
CA ASN A 81 11.76 21.49 13.82
C ASN A 81 11.07 20.49 14.78
N ARG A 82 10.30 19.54 14.23
CA ARG A 82 9.58 18.51 14.98
C ARG A 82 10.37 17.21 15.16
N ILE A 83 11.40 17.01 14.34
CA ILE A 83 12.38 15.93 14.44
C ILE A 83 13.80 16.50 14.34
N ASP A 84 14.75 15.83 14.97
CA ASP A 84 16.16 16.21 14.89
C ASP A 84 16.80 15.77 13.56
N THR A 85 17.88 16.44 13.19
CA THR A 85 18.62 16.17 11.95
C THR A 85 19.12 14.72 11.86
N LYS A 86 19.54 14.10 12.97
CA LYS A 86 20.08 12.73 12.93
C LYS A 86 18.98 11.72 12.61
N ARG A 87 17.80 11.87 13.24
CA ARG A 87 16.62 11.07 12.93
C ARG A 87 16.14 11.29 11.50
N ALA A 88 16.10 12.55 11.03
CA ALA A 88 15.73 12.86 9.66
C ALA A 88 16.68 12.21 8.64
N THR A 89 18.00 12.30 8.85
CA THR A 89 19.01 11.67 7.97
C THR A 89 18.81 10.16 7.89
N ALA A 90 18.56 9.48 9.01
CA ALA A 90 18.31 8.03 9.01
C ALA A 90 17.04 7.65 8.24
N LEU A 91 15.96 8.41 8.41
CA LEU A 91 14.70 8.19 7.68
C LEU A 91 14.85 8.46 6.18
N LEU A 92 15.47 9.57 5.80
CA LEU A 92 15.73 9.91 4.40
C LEU A 92 16.62 8.87 3.71
N TYR A 93 17.61 8.33 4.42
CA TYR A 93 18.42 7.22 3.90
C TYR A 93 17.58 5.95 3.68
N GLY A 94 16.72 5.57 4.63
CA GLY A 94 15.78 4.46 4.45
C GLY A 94 14.83 4.67 3.27
N LEU A 95 14.33 5.89 3.08
CA LEU A 95 13.47 6.26 1.95
C LEU A 95 14.19 6.24 0.61
N GLN A 96 15.49 6.54 0.58
CA GLN A 96 16.32 6.38 -0.62
C GLN A 96 16.45 4.91 -1.05
N LEU A 97 16.62 4.00 -0.08
CA LEU A 97 16.61 2.56 -0.34
C LEU A 97 15.24 2.10 -0.85
N ALA A 98 14.16 2.58 -0.22
CA ALA A 98 12.80 2.27 -0.63
C ALA A 98 12.51 2.76 -2.06
N SER A 99 12.91 3.98 -2.41
CA SER A 99 12.78 4.53 -3.77
C SER A 99 13.47 3.64 -4.80
N SER A 100 14.69 3.20 -4.50
CA SER A 100 15.47 2.32 -5.38
C SER A 100 14.78 0.96 -5.61
N ASN A 101 14.07 0.45 -4.60
CA ASN A 101 13.29 -0.79 -4.69
C ASN A 101 11.97 -0.57 -5.45
N ALA A 102 11.28 0.55 -5.20
CA ALA A 102 10.00 0.91 -5.82
C ALA A 102 10.09 1.08 -7.34
N VAL A 103 11.29 1.34 -7.90
CA VAL A 103 11.50 1.34 -9.35
C VAL A 103 11.14 -0.01 -9.98
N ARG A 104 11.39 -1.12 -9.28
CA ARG A 104 11.19 -2.50 -9.75
C ARG A 104 9.78 -3.03 -9.46
N LEU A 105 8.98 -2.29 -8.71
CA LEU A 105 7.58 -2.59 -8.47
C LEU A 105 6.80 -1.97 -9.64
N ASN A 106 6.66 -2.72 -10.74
CA ASN A 106 5.89 -2.28 -11.92
C ASN A 106 4.44 -1.99 -11.52
N ASN A 107 4.10 -0.70 -11.36
CA ASN A 107 2.79 -0.22 -10.93
C ASN A 107 2.21 0.80 -11.92
N THR A 108 2.60 0.74 -13.21
CA THR A 108 2.07 1.67 -14.22
C THR A 108 0.56 1.44 -14.33
N PRO A 109 -0.28 2.48 -14.16
CA PRO A 109 -1.72 2.32 -14.18
C PRO A 109 -2.18 1.96 -15.59
N GLU A 110 -2.76 0.77 -15.75
CA GLU A 110 -3.70 0.56 -16.84
C GLU A 110 -5.04 1.15 -16.41
N THR A 111 -5.66 1.92 -17.31
CA THR A 111 -6.90 2.67 -17.04
C THR A 111 -8.08 1.91 -16.39
N PRO A 112 -8.27 0.58 -16.57
CA PRO A 112 -9.32 -0.15 -15.83
C PRO A 112 -9.07 -0.32 -14.32
N ASP A 113 -7.84 -0.17 -13.82
CA ASP A 113 -7.47 -0.58 -12.45
C ASP A 113 -7.60 0.53 -11.39
N VAL A 114 -8.06 1.72 -11.82
CA VAL A 114 -8.16 2.91 -10.96
C VAL A 114 -9.43 2.85 -10.11
N VAL A 115 -9.26 2.86 -8.79
CA VAL A 115 -10.38 2.83 -7.85
C VAL A 115 -11.16 4.16 -7.88
N ARG A 116 -12.48 4.09 -8.02
CA ARG A 116 -13.39 5.24 -8.11
C ARG A 116 -14.30 5.42 -6.89
N ALA A 117 -14.45 4.37 -6.08
CA ALA A 117 -15.25 4.33 -4.87
C ALA A 117 -14.55 3.48 -3.82
N VAL A 118 -14.74 3.81 -2.54
CA VAL A 118 -14.09 3.15 -1.41
C VAL A 118 -15.11 2.72 -0.36
N GLU A 119 -14.84 1.60 0.30
CA GLU A 119 -15.55 1.11 1.48
C GLU A 119 -14.61 1.14 2.69
N SER A 120 -15.08 1.61 3.84
CA SER A 120 -14.28 1.63 5.06
C SER A 120 -14.31 0.28 5.77
N SER A 121 -13.14 -0.28 6.02
CA SER A 121 -12.96 -1.42 6.92
C SER A 121 -13.19 -1.02 8.39
N ASN A 122 -13.53 -2.00 9.23
CA ASN A 122 -13.59 -1.86 10.69
C ASN A 122 -12.28 -1.33 11.30
N ASP A 123 -11.15 -1.58 10.64
CA ASP A 123 -9.82 -1.11 11.05
C ASP A 123 -9.48 0.31 10.53
N GLY A 124 -10.47 1.03 9.96
CA GLY A 124 -10.31 2.40 9.47
C GLY A 124 -9.54 2.51 8.15
N LEU A 125 -9.52 1.44 7.34
CA LEU A 125 -8.82 1.40 6.05
C LEU A 125 -9.79 1.53 4.89
N ASP A 126 -9.41 2.31 3.89
CA ASP A 126 -10.14 2.39 2.63
C ASP A 126 -9.87 1.14 1.78
N LEU A 127 -10.95 0.46 1.39
CA LEU A 127 -10.96 -0.74 0.54
C LEU A 127 -11.64 -0.45 -0.79
N ALA A 128 -11.20 -1.09 -1.86
CA ALA A 128 -11.95 -1.12 -3.10
C ALA A 128 -13.30 -1.83 -2.91
N GLU A 129 -14.29 -1.51 -3.75
CA GLU A 129 -15.60 -2.15 -3.71
C GLU A 129 -15.49 -3.69 -3.85
N PRO A 130 -16.35 -4.45 -3.15
CA PRO A 130 -16.34 -5.90 -3.24
C PRO A 130 -16.84 -6.39 -4.60
N GLY A 131 -16.50 -7.62 -4.95
CA GLY A 131 -17.06 -8.33 -6.12
C GLY A 131 -16.22 -8.25 -7.40
N ALA A 132 -15.10 -7.53 -7.40
CA ALA A 132 -14.15 -7.63 -8.50
C ALA A 132 -13.54 -9.05 -8.55
N ILE A 133 -13.51 -9.61 -9.75
CA ILE A 133 -13.03 -10.97 -10.03
C ILE A 133 -11.93 -10.94 -11.09
N MET A 134 -10.97 -11.85 -10.97
CA MET A 134 -9.96 -12.10 -12.00
C MET A 134 -10.19 -13.47 -12.62
N GLU A 135 -10.23 -13.51 -13.95
CA GLU A 135 -10.22 -14.76 -14.70
C GLU A 135 -8.79 -15.29 -14.78
N VAL A 136 -8.57 -16.49 -14.27
CA VAL A 136 -7.28 -17.18 -14.39
C VAL A 136 -7.40 -18.28 -15.43
N PHE A 137 -6.62 -18.14 -16.50
CA PHE A 137 -6.41 -19.19 -17.51
C PHE A 137 -5.51 -20.28 -16.92
N THR A 138 -5.85 -21.53 -17.22
CA THR A 138 -5.03 -22.66 -16.85
C THR A 138 -3.70 -22.62 -17.61
N ARG A 139 -2.65 -23.26 -17.06
CA ARG A 139 -1.35 -23.39 -17.74
C ARG A 139 -1.48 -23.94 -19.17
N LEU A 140 -2.41 -24.87 -19.38
CA LEU A 140 -2.68 -25.48 -20.68
C LEU A 140 -3.26 -24.48 -21.70
N GLU A 141 -4.12 -23.56 -21.27
CA GLU A 141 -4.71 -22.53 -22.14
C GLU A 141 -3.69 -21.44 -22.50
N LEU A 142 -2.80 -21.09 -21.57
CA LEU A 142 -1.72 -20.13 -21.82
C LEU A 142 -0.71 -20.66 -22.85
N GLU A 143 -0.32 -21.94 -22.76
CA GLU A 143 0.61 -22.59 -23.70
C GLU A 143 0.06 -22.64 -25.16
N GLN A 144 -1.25 -22.78 -25.32
CA GLN A 144 -1.93 -22.77 -26.64
C GLN A 144 -2.04 -21.35 -27.24
N SER A 145 -2.13 -20.32 -26.40
CA SER A 145 -2.22 -18.92 -26.85
C SER A 145 -0.88 -18.34 -27.34
N THR A 146 0.25 -18.83 -26.83
CA THR A 146 1.59 -18.36 -27.20
C THR A 146 2.17 -19.05 -28.45
N SER A 147 1.47 -20.05 -28.97
CA SER A 147 1.86 -20.84 -30.14
C SER A 147 1.10 -20.48 -31.42
N SER A 148 0.36 -19.36 -31.40
CA SER A 148 -0.35 -18.77 -32.56
C SER A 148 0.25 -17.43 -32.97
#